data_AF-A0A1Y4P3Z5-F1
#
_entry.id   AF-A0A1Y4P3Z5-F1
#
_cell.length_a   1.000
_cell.length_b   1.000
_cell.length_c   1.000
_cell.angle_alpha   90.00
_cell.angle_beta   90.00
_cell.angle_gamma   90.00
#
_symmetry.space_group_name_H-M   'P 1'
#
loop_
_entity.id
_entity.type
_entity.pdbx_description
1 polymer ?
#
loop_
_entity_poly.entity_id
_entity_poly.type
_entity_poly.pdbx_seq_one_letter_code
_entity_poly.pdbx_strand_id
1 'polypeptide(L)'
;MTAETDLKKFDTEIGCFTLHGDGFLSWPCRTKTGIFEEEDGSVRIVTAEQQIEIGSEIYAPVFYQNCMKPEEKTLIPLVVTLSADRKRARIQDINRETWWKSGEKVRILPWKPQTGKKSCIHCTNCGRCSW
;
A
#
# COMPACT_ATOMS: atom_id res chain seq x y z
N MET A 1 -4.49 7.42 -26.55
CA MET A 1 -4.26 8.60 -25.67
C MET A 1 -3.53 8.08 -24.46
N THR A 2 -2.21 8.21 -24.45
CA THR A 2 -1.35 7.82 -23.33
C THR A 2 -1.62 8.78 -22.18
N ALA A 3 -2.26 8.30 -21.11
CA ALA A 3 -2.39 9.05 -19.88
C ALA A 3 -0.97 9.29 -19.35
N GLU A 4 -0.50 10.53 -19.48
CA GLU A 4 0.72 11.00 -18.87
C GLU A 4 0.55 10.78 -17.37
N THR A 5 1.21 9.76 -16.84
CA THR A 5 1.02 9.34 -15.46
C THR A 5 1.84 10.30 -14.62
N ASP A 6 1.18 11.29 -14.00
CA ASP A 6 1.84 12.26 -13.13
C ASP A 6 2.56 11.51 -11.99
N LEU A 7 3.87 11.38 -12.13
CA LEU A 7 4.73 10.74 -11.15
C LEU A 7 5.12 11.76 -10.09
N LYS A 8 4.60 11.61 -8.88
CA LYS A 8 4.99 12.45 -7.74
C LYS A 8 6.03 11.72 -6.89
N LYS A 9 7.23 12.30 -6.80
CA LYS A 9 8.27 11.87 -5.86
C LYS A 9 8.24 12.75 -4.62
N PHE A 10 8.49 12.14 -3.47
CA PHE A 10 8.52 12.83 -2.18
C PHE A 10 9.62 12.26 -1.32
N ASP A 11 10.71 13.02 -1.20
CA ASP A 11 11.89 12.66 -0.43
C ASP A 11 11.70 13.06 1.04
N THR A 12 11.99 12.11 1.92
CA THR A 12 11.80 12.25 3.38
C THR A 12 12.97 11.59 4.10
N GLU A 13 13.12 11.85 5.41
CA GLU A 13 14.19 11.22 6.19
C GLU A 13 14.08 9.68 6.25
N ILE A 14 12.87 9.12 6.18
CA ILE A 14 12.66 7.65 6.13
C ILE A 14 12.95 7.06 4.74
N GLY A 15 12.93 7.89 3.70
CA GLY A 15 13.22 7.50 2.32
C GLY A 15 12.34 8.22 1.28
N CYS A 16 12.49 7.80 0.02
CA CYS A 16 11.76 8.38 -1.10
C CYS A 16 10.47 7.61 -1.40
N PHE A 17 9.34 8.32 -1.39
CA PHE A 17 8.06 7.81 -1.83
C PHE A 17 7.82 8.21 -3.28
N THR A 18 7.34 7.26 -4.07
CA THR A 18 6.95 7.46 -5.46
C THR A 18 5.48 7.07 -5.57
N LEU A 19 4.65 8.03 -5.97
CA LEU A 19 3.22 7.85 -6.17
C LEU A 19 2.91 8.17 -7.62
N HIS A 20 2.25 7.25 -8.30
CA HIS A 20 1.68 7.51 -9.61
C HIS A 20 0.26 8.09 -9.46
N GLY A 21 -0.11 9.00 -10.35
CA GLY A 21 -1.42 9.63 -10.38
C GLY A 21 -2.60 8.66 -10.57
N ASP A 22 -3.81 9.23 -10.52
CA ASP A 22 -5.07 8.49 -10.67
C ASP A 22 -5.06 7.67 -11.98
N GLY A 23 -5.17 6.34 -11.86
CA GLY A 23 -5.17 5.41 -13.00
C GLY A 23 -3.99 4.42 -13.05
N PHE A 24 -2.97 4.57 -12.20
CA PHE A 24 -1.89 3.58 -12.08
C PHE A 24 -2.38 2.23 -11.53
N LEU A 25 -3.28 2.28 -10.56
CA LEU A 25 -3.86 1.08 -9.97
C LEU A 25 -4.99 0.55 -10.85
N SER A 26 -4.85 -0.70 -11.30
CA SER A 26 -5.92 -1.41 -12.02
C SER A 26 -7.05 -1.88 -11.11
N TRP A 27 -6.98 -1.61 -9.80
CA TRP A 27 -7.89 -2.11 -8.78
C TRP A 27 -8.44 -0.96 -7.94
N PRO A 28 -9.70 -1.04 -7.49
CA PRO A 28 -10.27 -0.03 -6.60
C PRO A 28 -9.49 -0.02 -5.28
N CYS A 29 -9.06 1.17 -4.87
CA CYS A 29 -8.34 1.40 -3.63
C CYS A 29 -9.33 1.88 -2.56
N ARG A 30 -9.26 1.31 -1.35
CA ARG A 30 -10.16 1.63 -0.23
C ARG A 30 -10.08 3.10 0.18
N THR A 31 -8.92 3.69 0.02
CA THR A 31 -8.62 5.09 0.35
C THR A 31 -7.83 5.71 -0.79
N LYS A 32 -8.03 7.01 -1.01
CA LYS A 32 -7.30 7.76 -2.04
C LYS A 32 -5.80 7.75 -1.72
N THR A 33 -4.97 7.32 -2.68
CA THR A 33 -3.51 7.41 -2.58
C THR A 33 -3.07 8.85 -2.79
N GLY A 34 -1.97 9.24 -2.15
CA GLY A 34 -1.53 10.63 -2.21
C GLY A 34 -0.63 11.03 -1.06
N ILE A 35 -0.18 12.27 -1.13
CA ILE A 35 0.50 12.98 -0.04
C ILE A 35 -0.43 14.09 0.40
N PHE A 36 -0.74 14.11 1.69
CA PHE A 36 -1.66 15.03 2.33
C PHE A 36 -0.90 15.76 3.44
N GLU A 37 -0.93 17.09 3.41
CA GLU A 37 -0.48 17.91 4.53
C GLU A 37 -1.66 18.10 5.47
N GLU A 38 -1.42 17.88 6.76
CA GLU A 38 -2.42 18.05 7.82
C GLU A 38 -2.19 19.40 8.52
N GLU A 39 -3.21 19.92 9.21
CA GLU A 39 -3.17 21.26 9.82
C GLU A 39 -2.08 21.42 10.90
N ASP A 40 -1.73 20.33 11.58
CA ASP A 40 -0.66 20.30 12.60
C ASP A 40 0.75 20.28 11.99
N GLY A 41 0.84 20.39 10.66
CA GLY A 41 2.07 20.31 9.90
C GLY A 41 2.55 18.88 9.69
N SER A 42 1.86 17.85 10.18
CA SER A 42 2.17 16.44 9.84
C SER A 42 1.89 16.16 8.37
N VAL A 43 2.54 15.14 7.82
CA VAL A 43 2.33 14.71 6.42
C VAL A 43 1.91 13.26 6.40
N ARG A 44 0.76 13.00 5.79
CA ARG A 44 0.25 11.65 5.59
C ARG A 44 0.46 11.22 4.15
N ILE A 45 1.20 10.14 3.98
CA ILE A 45 1.50 9.49 2.71
C ILE A 45 0.68 8.20 2.65
N VAL A 46 -0.18 8.07 1.66
CA VAL A 46 -1.00 6.87 1.43
C VAL A 46 -0.53 6.25 0.13
N THR A 47 0.14 5.09 0.21
CA THR A 47 0.75 4.42 -0.94
C THR A 47 0.19 3.02 -1.15
N ALA A 48 -0.03 2.67 -2.41
CA ALA A 48 -0.49 1.37 -2.88
C ALA A 48 0.61 0.60 -3.65
N GLU A 49 1.80 1.18 -3.72
CA GLU A 49 2.80 0.84 -4.72
C GLU A 49 4.17 0.54 -4.12
N GLN A 50 4.31 0.80 -2.82
CA GLN A 50 5.56 0.62 -2.11
C GLN A 50 5.28 -0.05 -0.77
N GLN A 51 6.23 -0.90 -0.37
CA GLN A 51 6.31 -1.50 0.96
C GLN A 51 7.51 -0.91 1.71
N ILE A 52 7.49 -1.05 3.03
CA ILE A 52 8.53 -0.59 3.93
C ILE A 52 9.05 -1.78 4.73
N GLU A 53 10.36 -2.00 4.71
CA GLU A 53 11.05 -2.99 5.53
C GLU A 53 11.81 -2.30 6.67
N ILE A 54 11.57 -2.76 7.90
CA ILE A 54 12.26 -2.31 9.12
C ILE A 54 12.78 -3.54 9.85
N GLY A 55 14.09 -3.78 9.76
CA GLY A 55 14.68 -5.03 10.26
C GLY A 55 14.10 -6.24 9.52
N SER A 56 13.44 -7.14 10.24
CA SER A 56 12.75 -8.32 9.69
C SER A 56 11.28 -8.06 9.34
N GLU A 57 10.73 -6.92 9.72
CA GLU A 57 9.32 -6.61 9.57
C GLU A 57 9.04 -5.91 8.25
N ILE A 58 7.99 -6.36 7.56
CA ILE A 58 7.50 -5.77 6.31
C ILE A 58 6.12 -5.17 6.57
N TYR A 59 5.96 -3.91 6.18
CA TYR A 59 4.70 -3.18 6.14
C TYR A 59 4.37 -2.92 4.68
N ALA A 60 3.23 -3.43 4.21
CA ALA A 60 2.89 -3.41 2.80
C ALA A 60 1.40 -3.13 2.59
N PRO A 61 1.03 -2.59 1.42
CA PRO A 61 -0.35 -2.63 0.95
C PRO A 61 -0.87 -4.06 0.93
N VAL A 62 -2.18 -4.23 1.12
CA VAL A 62 -2.84 -5.53 1.05
C VAL A 62 -3.81 -5.55 -0.12
N PHE A 63 -3.68 -6.57 -0.96
CA PHE A 63 -4.64 -6.88 -2.00
C PHE A 63 -5.65 -7.89 -1.45
N TYR A 64 -6.87 -7.43 -1.18
CA TYR A 64 -7.96 -8.26 -0.69
C TYR A 64 -8.85 -8.69 -1.85
N GLN A 65 -9.19 -9.98 -1.89
CA GLN A 65 -10.17 -10.54 -2.81
C GLN A 65 -11.24 -11.26 -1.97
N ASN A 66 -12.50 -10.91 -2.19
CA ASN A 66 -13.61 -11.56 -1.51
C ASN A 66 -13.68 -13.05 -1.93
N CYS A 67 -13.74 -13.95 -0.95
CA CYS A 67 -13.78 -15.39 -1.21
C CYS A 67 -15.11 -15.87 -1.80
N MET A 68 -16.22 -15.21 -1.46
CA MET A 68 -17.56 -15.54 -1.98
C MET A 68 -17.84 -14.86 -3.33
N LYS A 69 -17.15 -13.75 -3.60
CA LYS A 69 -17.28 -12.94 -4.82
C LYS A 69 -15.91 -12.57 -5.37
N PRO A 70 -15.21 -13.50 -6.06
CA PRO A 70 -13.83 -13.29 -6.51
C PRO A 70 -13.64 -12.07 -7.44
N GLU A 71 -14.70 -11.55 -8.05
CA GLU A 71 -14.72 -10.31 -8.79
C GLU A 71 -14.56 -9.06 -7.91
N GLU A 72 -14.99 -9.11 -6.65
CA GLU A 72 -14.81 -8.05 -5.66
C GLU A 72 -13.37 -8.09 -5.11
N LYS A 73 -12.53 -7.24 -5.69
CA LYS A 73 -11.15 -7.01 -5.24
C LYS A 73 -11.05 -5.61 -4.68
N THR A 74 -10.23 -5.42 -3.65
CA THR A 74 -9.98 -4.12 -3.06
C THR A 74 -8.54 -4.03 -2.62
N LEU A 75 -7.89 -2.93 -2.96
CA LEU A 75 -6.56 -2.63 -2.48
C LEU A 75 -6.65 -1.77 -1.23
N ILE A 76 -5.87 -2.15 -0.23
CA ILE A 76 -5.81 -1.46 1.06
C ILE A 76 -4.39 -0.89 1.17
N PRO A 77 -4.23 0.43 1.05
CA PRO A 77 -2.91 1.04 0.95
C PRO A 77 -2.18 1.05 2.29
N LEU A 78 -0.85 1.15 2.22
CA LEU A 78 0.01 1.46 3.35
C LEU A 78 -0.10 2.95 3.68
N VAL A 79 -0.19 3.28 4.97
CA VAL A 79 -0.26 4.66 5.45
C VAL A 79 0.99 5.00 6.25
N VAL A 80 1.64 6.11 5.92
CA VAL A 80 2.79 6.65 6.63
C VAL A 80 2.48 8.07 7.07
N THR A 81 2.47 8.35 8.36
CA THR A 81 2.25 9.68 8.92
C THR A 81 3.56 10.21 9.51
N LEU A 82 4.16 11.19 8.85
CA LEU A 82 5.35 11.91 9.31
C LEU A 82 4.96 12.99 10.31
N SER A 83 5.67 13.08 11.43
CA SER A 83 5.54 14.19 12.37
C SER A 83 5.86 15.53 11.71
N ALA A 84 5.42 16.64 12.31
CA ALA A 84 5.68 17.99 11.80
C ALA A 84 7.19 18.29 11.64
N ASP A 85 8.03 17.77 12.53
CA ASP A 85 9.49 17.88 12.46
C ASP A 85 10.15 16.89 11.48
N ARG A 86 9.37 16.00 10.85
CA ARG A 86 9.79 14.94 9.91
C ARG A 86 10.78 13.92 10.46
N LYS A 87 11.04 13.91 11.77
CA LYS A 87 12.00 13.02 12.43
C LYS A 87 11.38 11.73 12.97
N ARG A 88 10.06 11.61 12.91
CA ARG A 88 9.32 10.40 13.31
C ARG A 88 8.26 10.09 12.26
N ALA A 89 7.98 8.80 12.08
CA ALA A 89 6.93 8.34 11.20
C ALA A 89 6.10 7.26 11.91
N ARG A 90 4.77 7.37 11.86
CA ARG A 90 3.87 6.24 12.12
C ARG A 90 3.67 5.49 10.82
N ILE A 91 3.96 4.20 10.80
CA ILE A 91 3.81 3.34 9.63
C ILE A 91 2.72 2.32 9.95
N GLN A 92 1.69 2.27 9.13
CA GLN A 92 0.49 1.48 9.39
C GLN A 92 0.04 0.74 8.13
N ASP A 93 -0.04 -0.58 8.25
CA ASP A 93 -0.78 -1.43 7.31
C ASP A 93 -2.15 -1.81 7.91
N ILE A 94 -2.90 -2.70 7.25
CA ILE A 94 -4.23 -3.12 7.75
C ILE A 94 -4.17 -3.89 9.08
N ASN A 95 -3.08 -4.60 9.35
CA ASN A 95 -2.98 -5.53 10.47
C ASN A 95 -2.30 -4.90 11.68
N ARG A 96 -1.40 -3.94 11.46
CA ARG A 96 -0.50 -3.44 12.50
C ARG A 96 0.08 -2.08 12.19
N GLU A 97 0.62 -1.45 13.22
CA GLU A 97 1.35 -0.19 13.15
C GLU A 97 2.68 -0.24 13.90
N THR A 98 3.59 0.66 13.55
CA THR A 98 4.84 0.90 14.27
C THR A 98 5.27 2.36 14.15
N TRP A 99 6.27 2.72 14.96
CA TRP A 99 6.92 4.01 14.94
C TRP A 99 8.36 3.86 14.47
N TRP A 100 8.70 4.62 13.43
CA TRP A 100 10.07 4.82 12.97
C TRP A 100 10.60 6.15 13.50
N LYS A 101 11.91 6.19 13.76
CA LYS A 101 12.64 7.41 14.14
C LYS A 101 13.83 7.65 13.22
N SER A 102 14.14 8.93 13.01
CA SER A 102 15.30 9.37 12.23
C SER A 102 16.59 8.67 12.66
N GLY A 103 17.35 8.18 11.67
CA GLY A 103 18.57 7.40 11.86
C GLY A 103 18.36 5.88 11.88
N GLU A 104 17.13 5.39 12.08
CA GLU A 104 16.84 3.96 11.93
C GLU A 104 16.88 3.54 10.47
N LYS A 105 17.52 2.40 10.18
CA LYS A 105 17.64 1.86 8.83
C LYS A 105 16.30 1.33 8.34
N VAL A 106 15.85 1.83 7.21
CA VAL A 106 14.62 1.42 6.54
C VAL A 106 14.87 1.22 5.06
N ARG A 107 14.13 0.29 4.44
CA ARG A 107 14.11 0.12 2.99
C ARG A 107 12.70 0.34 2.48
N ILE A 108 12.55 1.29 1.56
CA ILE A 108 11.31 1.46 0.79
C ILE A 108 11.50 0.74 -0.54
N LEU A 109 10.64 -0.23 -0.82
CA LEU A 109 10.74 -1.07 -2.01
C LEU A 109 9.45 -1.02 -2.81
N PRO A 110 9.49 -1.19 -4.14
CA PRO A 110 8.29 -1.36 -4.94
C PRO A 110 7.47 -2.55 -4.46
N TRP A 111 6.16 -2.39 -4.42
CA TRP A 111 5.20 -3.43 -4.11
C TRP A 111 4.22 -3.59 -5.27
N LYS A 112 3.86 -4.83 -5.57
CA LYS A 112 2.85 -5.17 -6.58
C LYS A 112 1.91 -6.23 -6.01
N PRO A 113 0.61 -6.15 -6.34
CA PRO A 113 -0.33 -7.18 -5.91
C PRO A 113 0.05 -8.51 -6.54
N GLN A 114 0.23 -9.54 -5.72
CA GLN A 114 0.42 -10.90 -6.20
C GLN A 114 -0.95 -11.52 -6.48
N THR A 115 -1.33 -11.55 -7.77
CA THR A 115 -2.56 -12.20 -8.22
C THR A 115 -2.28 -13.67 -8.54
N GLY A 116 -2.22 -14.52 -7.51
CA GLY A 116 -2.23 -15.96 -7.71
C GLY A 116 -3.65 -16.42 -8.03
N LYS A 117 -3.89 -16.98 -9.22
CA LYS A 117 -5.04 -17.89 -9.38
C LYS A 117 -4.71 -19.10 -8.52
N LYS A 118 -5.30 -19.22 -7.33
CA LYS A 118 -5.36 -20.53 -6.68
C LYS A 118 -6.03 -21.47 -7.67
N SER A 119 -5.36 -22.57 -8.02
CA SER A 119 -5.92 -23.58 -8.89
C SER A 119 -7.30 -23.96 -8.34
N CYS A 120 -8.34 -23.85 -9.16
CA CYS A 120 -9.69 -24.26 -8.78
C CYS A 120 -9.64 -25.66 -8.18
N ILE A 121 -9.96 -25.78 -6.90
CA ILE A 121 -10.29 -27.08 -6.32
C ILE A 121 -11.76 -27.28 -6.64
N HIS A 122 -12.03 -28.19 -7.57
CA HIS A 122 -13.38 -28.49 -8.00
C HIS A 122 -14.15 -29.11 -6.83
N CYS A 123 -15.23 -28.47 -6.37
CA CYS A 123 -16.12 -29.08 -5.41
C CYS A 123 -16.84 -30.25 -6.10
N THR A 124 -16.54 -31.48 -5.67
CA THR A 124 -17.13 -32.71 -6.21
C THR A 124 -18.65 -32.81 -6.00
N ASN A 125 -19.24 -32.00 -5.11
CA ASN A 125 -20.66 -32.02 -4.82
C ASN A 125 -21.49 -31.02 -5.67
N CYS A 126 -20.96 -29.83 -5.94
CA CYS A 126 -21.71 -28.78 -6.65
C CYS A 126 -21.08 -28.33 -7.98
N GLY A 127 -19.92 -28.88 -8.36
CA GLY A 127 -19.20 -28.54 -9.57
C GLY A 127 -18.59 -27.14 -9.60
N ARG A 128 -18.78 -26.35 -8.53
CA ARG A 128 -18.22 -25.00 -8.41
C ARG A 128 -16.78 -25.08 -7.92
N CYS A 129 -15.94 -24.20 -8.43
CA CYS A 129 -14.59 -24.00 -7.91
C CYS A 129 -14.66 -23.38 -6.51
N SER A 130 -14.09 -24.05 -5.52
CA SER A 130 -13.66 -23.40 -4.28
C SER A 130 -12.26 -22.81 -4.50
N TRP A 131 -12.07 -21.58 -4.06
CA TRP A 131 -10.82 -20.82 -4.14
C TRP A 131 -10.13 -20.75 -2.78
#